data_AF-A0A2L0F960-F1
#
_entry.id   AF-A0A2L0F960-F1
#
_cell.length_a   1.000
_cell.length_b   1.000
_cell.length_c   1.000
_cell.angle_alpha   90.00
_cell.angle_beta   90.00
_cell.angle_gamma   90.00
#
_symmetry.space_group_name_H-M   'P 1'
#
loop_
_entity.id
_entity.type
_entity.pdbx_description
1 polymer ?
#
loop_
_entity_poly.entity_id
_entity_poly.type
_entity_poly.pdbx_seq_one_letter_code
_entity_poly.pdbx_strand_id
1 'polypeptide(L)'
;MPPRRTTNSRSEPTSTKKAPASKAKRSSTPPADPTSDEALLALDSTYAASPDMPASIAERELTSLARLARAQQARLSRIGITADRVDVLARFARRLGALEKAWQRARGAVKLTSAQRKLRGEAEALDAKLLAGGRWGCRKDPAAQAELSRIAEGSGLVDTIQDLRDLVAFWSEHEADLGVTDITRKDLQRATALADALEDAAANEASDASAAYALELRNRCFWAADELAKDVREGGRYAFRDQPKIAAKFVSRHRMSIKRRSRKKATVTESAAAPELGPEE
;
A
#
# COMPACT_ATOMS: atom_id res chain seq x y z
N MET A 1 -9.50 -104.77 -8.98
CA MET A 1 -9.06 -104.43 -7.61
C MET A 1 -8.49 -103.01 -7.62
N PRO A 2 -8.74 -102.21 -6.57
CA PRO A 2 -8.50 -100.75 -6.49
C PRO A 2 -7.12 -100.44 -5.84
N PRO A 3 -6.81 -99.23 -5.29
CA PRO A 3 -6.69 -97.87 -5.87
C PRO A 3 -5.37 -97.15 -5.42
N ARG A 4 -5.15 -95.87 -5.82
CA ARG A 4 -4.78 -94.68 -4.98
C ARG A 4 -4.10 -93.57 -5.81
N ARG A 5 -4.71 -92.37 -5.94
CA ARG A 5 -4.59 -91.11 -5.12
C ARG A 5 -3.33 -90.30 -5.55
N THR A 6 -3.31 -88.99 -5.81
CA THR A 6 -3.93 -87.76 -5.25
C THR A 6 -3.66 -86.58 -6.23
N THR A 7 -4.64 -85.74 -6.63
CA THR A 7 -5.05 -84.39 -6.11
C THR A 7 -4.78 -83.22 -7.07
N ASN A 8 -5.88 -82.54 -7.43
CA ASN A 8 -6.13 -81.10 -7.69
C ASN A 8 -5.05 -80.21 -8.35
N SER A 9 -5.41 -79.56 -9.46
CA SER A 9 -5.83 -78.15 -9.40
C SER A 9 -6.53 -77.69 -10.69
N ARG A 10 -7.66 -77.04 -10.45
CA ARG A 10 -8.67 -76.39 -11.30
C ARG A 10 -8.11 -75.19 -12.07
N SER A 11 -8.46 -75.06 -13.35
CA SER A 11 -8.43 -73.81 -14.11
C SER A 11 -9.52 -73.80 -15.19
N GLU A 12 -10.62 -73.12 -14.91
CA GLU A 12 -11.54 -72.57 -15.91
C GLU A 12 -11.51 -71.04 -15.77
N PRO A 13 -11.41 -70.27 -16.87
CA PRO A 13 -11.63 -68.84 -16.84
C PRO A 13 -13.09 -68.54 -17.20
N THR A 14 -13.81 -67.86 -16.29
CA THR A 14 -15.08 -67.19 -16.61
C THR A 14 -14.88 -65.68 -16.71
N SER A 15 -15.43 -65.17 -17.80
CA SER A 15 -15.51 -63.77 -18.24
C SER A 15 -15.99 -62.79 -17.17
N THR A 16 -15.35 -61.61 -17.09
CA THR A 16 -16.04 -60.37 -16.72
C THR A 16 -15.41 -59.16 -17.43
N LYS A 17 -16.26 -58.45 -18.17
CA LYS A 17 -16.02 -57.16 -18.84
C LYS A 17 -15.45 -56.12 -17.88
N LYS A 18 -14.40 -55.41 -18.30
CA LYS A 18 -13.93 -54.16 -17.66
C LYS A 18 -13.92 -53.04 -18.71
N ALA A 19 -14.68 -51.98 -18.43
CA ALA A 19 -14.79 -50.78 -19.23
C ALA A 19 -13.43 -50.03 -19.33
N PRO A 20 -13.17 -49.27 -20.41
CA PRO A 20 -11.95 -48.49 -20.53
C PRO A 20 -11.98 -47.29 -19.59
N ALA A 21 -11.12 -47.30 -18.58
CA ALA A 21 -10.83 -46.13 -17.76
C ALA A 21 -10.05 -45.10 -18.62
N SER A 22 -10.72 -44.00 -18.98
CA SER A 22 -10.08 -42.83 -19.57
C SER A 22 -9.04 -42.28 -18.59
N LYS A 23 -7.75 -42.44 -18.93
CA LYS A 23 -6.67 -41.68 -18.29
C LYS A 23 -6.88 -40.20 -18.62
N ALA A 24 -7.54 -39.48 -17.73
CA ALA A 24 -7.51 -38.02 -17.73
C ALA A 24 -6.06 -37.60 -17.52
N LYS A 25 -5.43 -37.07 -18.59
CA LYS A 25 -4.22 -36.28 -18.49
C LYS A 25 -4.49 -35.17 -17.48
N ARG A 26 -3.93 -35.28 -16.27
CA ARG A 26 -3.76 -34.11 -15.40
C ARG A 26 -2.79 -33.20 -16.13
N SER A 27 -3.31 -32.20 -16.85
CA SER A 27 -2.51 -31.06 -17.27
C SER A 27 -1.99 -30.40 -16.00
N SER A 28 -0.74 -30.65 -15.66
CA SER A 28 -0.03 -29.90 -14.62
C SER A 28 0.23 -28.51 -15.17
N THR A 29 -0.81 -27.68 -15.20
CA THR A 29 -0.63 -26.24 -15.28
C THR A 29 0.22 -25.87 -14.05
N PRO A 30 1.39 -25.23 -14.20
CA PRO A 30 2.13 -24.73 -13.06
C PRO A 30 1.20 -23.86 -12.21
N PRO A 31 1.33 -23.85 -10.87
CA PRO A 31 0.51 -22.98 -10.04
C PRO A 31 0.67 -21.55 -10.58
N ALA A 32 -0.46 -20.96 -11.01
CA ALA A 32 -0.48 -19.62 -11.56
C ALA A 32 0.23 -18.68 -10.58
N ASP A 33 1.14 -17.84 -11.06
CA ASP A 33 1.87 -16.92 -10.18
C ASP A 33 0.85 -16.00 -9.48
N PRO A 34 0.74 -16.03 -8.14
CA PRO A 34 -0.28 -15.25 -7.43
C PRO A 34 -0.07 -13.74 -7.53
N THR A 35 1.03 -13.30 -8.15
CA THR A 35 1.35 -11.89 -8.39
C THR A 35 1.05 -11.42 -9.82
N SER A 36 0.51 -12.29 -10.67
CA SER A 36 0.10 -11.96 -12.03
C SER A 36 -1.16 -11.09 -12.05
N ASP A 37 -1.38 -10.36 -13.15
CA ASP A 37 -2.57 -9.52 -13.28
C ASP A 37 -3.87 -10.32 -13.22
N GLU A 38 -3.90 -11.47 -13.90
CA GLU A 38 -5.02 -12.41 -13.86
C GLU A 38 -5.32 -12.85 -12.42
N ALA A 39 -4.29 -13.23 -11.65
CA ALA A 39 -4.47 -13.65 -10.27
C ALA A 39 -4.96 -12.52 -9.37
N LEU A 40 -4.45 -11.30 -9.56
CA LEU A 40 -4.86 -10.13 -8.79
C LEU A 40 -6.30 -9.70 -9.10
N LEU A 41 -6.69 -9.69 -10.38
CA LEU A 41 -8.04 -9.34 -10.82
C LEU A 41 -9.07 -10.40 -10.40
N ALA A 42 -8.66 -11.66 -10.24
CA ALA A 42 -9.49 -12.74 -9.73
C ALA A 42 -9.78 -12.63 -8.22
N LEU A 43 -9.07 -11.76 -7.47
CA LEU A 43 -9.37 -11.50 -6.06
C LEU A 43 -10.73 -10.81 -5.90
N ASP A 44 -11.27 -10.88 -4.69
CA ASP A 44 -12.50 -10.20 -4.34
C ASP A 44 -12.40 -8.68 -4.54
N SER A 45 -13.50 -8.03 -4.92
CA SER A 45 -13.59 -6.58 -5.13
C SER A 45 -13.12 -5.74 -3.91
N THR A 46 -13.23 -6.27 -2.70
CA THR A 46 -12.73 -5.62 -1.48
C THR A 46 -11.22 -5.36 -1.50
N TYR A 47 -10.45 -6.15 -2.26
CA TYR A 47 -9.01 -5.95 -2.46
C TYR A 47 -8.71 -4.74 -3.36
N ALA A 48 -9.69 -4.17 -4.06
CA ALA A 48 -9.48 -2.93 -4.81
C ALA A 48 -9.48 -1.67 -3.91
N ALA A 49 -9.84 -1.81 -2.63
CA ALA A 49 -9.90 -0.70 -1.68
C ALA A 49 -8.54 -0.01 -1.47
N SER A 50 -8.56 1.28 -1.17
CA SER A 50 -7.34 2.06 -0.89
C SER A 50 -6.54 1.46 0.28
N PRO A 51 -5.21 1.25 0.11
CA PRO A 51 -4.34 0.74 1.17
C PRO A 51 -4.36 1.59 2.45
N ASP A 52 -4.25 0.94 3.61
CA ASP A 52 -4.07 1.60 4.92
C ASP A 52 -2.64 2.08 5.18
N MET A 53 -1.74 1.88 4.22
CA MET A 53 -0.33 2.22 4.26
C MET A 53 0.13 2.66 2.87
N PRO A 54 0.97 3.70 2.74
CA PRO A 54 1.54 4.08 1.45
C PRO A 54 2.30 2.92 0.80
N ALA A 55 2.07 2.69 -0.51
CA ALA A 55 2.63 1.54 -1.24
C ALA A 55 4.16 1.46 -1.18
N SER A 56 4.86 2.60 -1.22
CA SER A 56 6.32 2.68 -1.07
C SER A 56 6.82 2.27 0.32
N ILE A 57 6.03 2.51 1.37
CA ILE A 57 6.35 2.04 2.72
C ILE A 57 6.12 0.52 2.80
N ALA A 58 4.99 0.06 2.26
CA ALA A 58 4.63 -1.35 2.22
C ALA A 58 5.68 -2.19 1.46
N GLU A 59 6.10 -1.76 0.27
CA GLU A 59 7.17 -2.39 -0.51
C GLU A 59 8.45 -2.60 0.34
N ARG A 60 8.91 -1.57 1.05
CA ARG A 60 10.10 -1.66 1.90
C ARG A 60 9.90 -2.60 3.08
N GLU A 61 8.72 -2.58 3.71
CA GLU A 61 8.40 -3.50 4.80
C GLU A 61 8.36 -4.95 4.32
N LEU A 62 7.68 -5.23 3.20
CA LEU A 62 7.57 -6.56 2.60
C LEU A 62 8.96 -7.08 2.19
N THR A 63 9.78 -6.25 1.56
CA THR A 63 11.16 -6.59 1.18
C THR A 63 12.01 -6.94 2.40
N SER A 64 11.91 -6.12 3.45
CA SER A 64 12.64 -6.35 4.71
C SER A 64 12.17 -7.61 5.42
N LEU A 65 10.86 -7.86 5.45
CA LEU A 65 10.25 -9.05 6.05
C LEU A 65 10.65 -10.31 5.31
N ALA A 66 10.60 -10.32 3.97
CA ALA A 66 11.01 -11.46 3.17
C ALA A 66 12.50 -11.79 3.37
N ARG A 67 13.37 -10.78 3.43
CA ARG A 67 14.80 -10.96 3.75
C ARG A 67 15.01 -11.55 5.14
N LEU A 68 14.30 -11.02 6.14
CA LEU A 68 14.37 -11.52 7.52
C LEU A 68 13.87 -12.97 7.60
N ALA A 69 12.73 -13.28 6.97
CA ALA A 69 12.16 -14.60 6.97
C ALA A 69 13.08 -15.62 6.29
N ARG A 70 13.67 -15.26 5.14
CA ARG A 70 14.66 -16.11 4.45
C ARG A 70 15.89 -16.38 5.32
N ALA A 71 16.40 -15.38 6.03
CA ALA A 71 17.51 -15.56 6.97
C ALA A 71 17.16 -16.47 8.17
N GLN A 72 15.88 -16.59 8.51
CA GLN A 72 15.37 -17.39 9.63
C GLN A 72 14.61 -18.65 9.18
N GLN A 73 14.81 -19.08 7.92
CA GLN A 73 13.99 -20.10 7.27
C GLN A 73 13.97 -21.43 8.02
N ALA A 74 15.11 -21.86 8.59
CA ALA A 74 15.22 -23.13 9.31
C ALA A 74 14.31 -23.22 10.55
N ARG A 75 13.98 -22.08 11.16
CA ARG A 75 13.10 -22.02 12.34
C ARG A 75 11.64 -21.78 11.93
N LEU A 76 11.43 -20.97 10.90
CA LEU A 76 10.11 -20.67 10.35
C LEU A 76 9.46 -21.88 9.66
N SER A 77 10.25 -22.75 9.01
CA SER A 77 9.73 -23.96 8.36
C SER A 77 9.05 -24.92 9.35
N ARG A 78 9.53 -24.97 10.61
CA ARG A 78 8.99 -25.84 11.67
C ARG A 78 7.55 -25.49 12.07
N ILE A 79 7.10 -24.29 11.75
CA ILE A 79 5.74 -23.80 12.03
C ILE A 79 4.92 -23.59 10.75
N GLY A 80 5.35 -24.15 9.61
CA GLY A 80 4.60 -24.10 8.36
C GLY A 80 4.82 -22.85 7.49
N ILE A 81 5.75 -21.96 7.86
CA ILE A 81 6.17 -20.85 6.99
C ILE A 81 7.27 -21.37 6.05
N THR A 82 6.85 -21.87 4.88
CA THR A 82 7.73 -22.50 3.90
C THR A 82 8.55 -21.49 3.10
N ALA A 83 9.62 -21.96 2.44
CA ALA A 83 10.45 -21.13 1.57
C ALA A 83 9.63 -20.53 0.43
N ASP A 84 8.71 -21.31 -0.15
CA ASP A 84 7.79 -20.86 -1.19
C ASP A 84 6.93 -19.67 -0.74
N ARG A 85 6.41 -19.70 0.49
CA ARG A 85 5.64 -18.56 1.04
C ARG A 85 6.50 -17.30 1.17
N VAL A 86 7.77 -17.46 1.58
CA VAL A 86 8.73 -16.34 1.66
C VAL A 86 9.10 -15.82 0.27
N ASP A 87 9.21 -16.70 -0.72
CA ASP A 87 9.48 -16.35 -2.11
C ASP A 87 8.28 -15.62 -2.75
N VAL A 88 7.06 -16.08 -2.49
CA VAL A 88 5.81 -15.40 -2.88
C VAL A 88 5.76 -13.99 -2.26
N LEU A 89 6.07 -13.85 -0.97
CA LEU A 89 6.14 -12.54 -0.30
C LEU A 89 7.16 -11.61 -0.98
N ALA A 90 8.32 -12.13 -1.36
CA ALA A 90 9.33 -11.36 -2.09
C ALA A 90 8.87 -10.97 -3.50
N ARG A 91 8.09 -11.81 -4.19
CA ARG A 91 7.49 -11.48 -5.49
C ARG A 91 6.45 -10.37 -5.33
N PHE A 92 5.58 -10.46 -4.33
CA PHE A 92 4.60 -9.41 -4.02
C PHE A 92 5.27 -8.06 -3.76
N ALA A 93 6.37 -8.03 -2.99
CA ALA A 93 7.11 -6.79 -2.76
C ALA A 93 7.56 -6.12 -4.07
N ARG A 94 8.18 -6.91 -4.98
CA ARG A 94 8.61 -6.41 -6.30
C ARG A 94 7.43 -6.00 -7.18
N ARG A 95 6.35 -6.78 -7.17
CA ARG A 95 5.14 -6.51 -7.96
C ARG A 95 4.48 -5.22 -7.50
N LEU A 96 4.33 -5.01 -6.20
CA LEU A 96 3.77 -3.79 -5.63
C LEU A 96 4.57 -2.55 -6.04
N GLY A 97 5.90 -2.60 -5.94
CA GLY A 97 6.76 -1.51 -6.39
C GLY A 97 6.68 -1.24 -7.90
N ALA A 98 6.53 -2.29 -8.71
CA ALA A 98 6.33 -2.15 -10.15
C ALA A 98 4.97 -1.53 -10.50
N LEU A 99 3.90 -1.94 -9.82
CA LEU A 99 2.55 -1.42 -10.01
C LEU A 99 2.41 0.02 -9.52
N GLU A 100 3.02 0.38 -8.39
CA GLU A 100 3.09 1.78 -7.94
C GLU A 100 3.78 2.65 -9.00
N LYS A 101 4.92 2.21 -9.55
CA LYS A 101 5.58 2.93 -10.65
C LYS A 101 4.72 2.99 -11.91
N ALA A 102 3.99 1.92 -12.24
CA ALA A 102 3.08 1.90 -13.38
C ALA A 102 1.93 2.89 -13.20
N TRP A 103 1.33 2.92 -12.02
CA TRP A 103 0.29 3.88 -11.66
C TRP A 103 0.82 5.33 -11.69
N GLN A 104 1.97 5.61 -11.08
CA GLN A 104 2.61 6.93 -11.13
C GLN A 104 2.94 7.36 -12.55
N ARG A 105 3.41 6.44 -13.41
CA ARG A 105 3.65 6.73 -14.84
C ARG A 105 2.36 6.99 -15.59
N ALA A 106 1.32 6.17 -15.42
CA ALA A 106 0.04 6.32 -16.10
C ALA A 106 -0.64 7.63 -15.67
N ARG A 107 -0.69 7.89 -14.36
CA ARG A 107 -1.17 9.15 -13.79
C ARG A 107 -0.31 10.36 -14.23
N GLY A 108 0.99 10.18 -14.43
CA GLY A 108 1.88 11.21 -15.00
C GLY A 108 1.86 11.31 -16.53
N ALA A 109 1.25 10.36 -17.24
CA ALA A 109 1.25 10.25 -18.70
C ALA A 109 0.03 10.89 -19.36
N VAL A 110 -0.77 11.65 -18.60
CA VAL A 110 -1.65 12.68 -19.16
C VAL A 110 -0.87 13.38 -20.25
N LYS A 111 -1.40 13.36 -21.48
CA LYS A 111 -0.77 14.02 -22.62
C LYS A 111 -0.91 15.54 -22.47
N LEU A 112 -0.23 16.09 -21.47
CA LEU A 112 -0.01 17.51 -21.31
C LEU A 112 0.73 17.97 -22.55
N THR A 113 0.16 18.96 -23.23
CA THR A 113 0.88 19.73 -24.24
C THR A 113 2.17 20.32 -23.64
N SER A 114 3.13 20.70 -24.48
CA SER A 114 4.35 21.37 -23.99
C SER A 114 4.04 22.63 -23.17
N ALA A 115 2.96 23.34 -23.51
CA ALA A 115 2.46 24.48 -22.75
C ALA A 115 1.94 24.07 -21.36
N GLN A 116 1.07 23.05 -21.29
CA GLN A 116 0.53 22.56 -20.02
C GLN A 116 1.62 21.98 -19.11
N ARG A 117 2.66 21.34 -19.65
CA ARG A 117 3.81 20.89 -18.84
C ARG A 117 4.56 22.04 -18.19
N LYS A 118 4.71 23.17 -18.88
CA LYS A 118 5.32 24.38 -18.31
C LYS A 118 4.45 24.96 -17.20
N LEU A 119 3.14 25.06 -17.43
CA LEU A 119 2.19 25.52 -16.43
C LEU A 119 2.19 24.61 -15.19
N ARG A 120 2.25 23.29 -15.37
CA ARG A 120 2.37 22.34 -14.26
C ARG A 120 3.65 22.55 -13.46
N GLY A 121 4.80 22.67 -14.13
CA GLY A 121 6.08 22.92 -13.42
C GLY A 121 6.07 24.24 -12.65
N GLU A 122 5.40 25.27 -13.19
CA GLU A 122 5.19 26.54 -12.50
C GLU A 122 4.26 26.39 -11.29
N ALA A 123 3.17 25.63 -11.43
CA ALA A 123 2.22 25.31 -10.37
C ALA A 123 2.90 24.58 -9.20
N GLU A 124 3.66 23.51 -9.48
CA GLU A 124 4.40 22.74 -8.48
C GLU A 124 5.46 23.62 -7.76
N ALA A 125 6.14 24.51 -8.49
CA ALA A 125 7.10 25.44 -7.88
C ALA A 125 6.42 26.49 -6.99
N LEU A 126 5.26 27.00 -7.43
CA LEU A 126 4.50 28.00 -6.68
C LEU A 126 3.85 27.40 -5.43
N ASP A 127 3.30 26.19 -5.53
CA ASP A 127 2.79 25.41 -4.39
C ASP A 127 3.89 25.26 -3.32
N ALA A 128 5.07 24.77 -3.71
CA ALA A 128 6.20 24.63 -2.79
C ALA A 128 6.62 25.96 -2.14
N LYS A 129 6.60 27.07 -2.91
CA LYS A 129 6.90 28.42 -2.39
C LYS A 129 5.85 28.85 -1.35
N LEU A 130 4.57 28.76 -1.69
CA LEU A 130 3.46 29.16 -0.83
C LEU A 130 3.42 28.36 0.47
N LEU A 131 3.64 27.05 0.37
CA LEU A 131 3.72 26.15 1.52
C LEU A 131 4.90 26.49 2.44
N ALA A 132 6.08 26.74 1.87
CA ALA A 132 7.27 27.13 2.64
C ALA A 132 7.07 28.49 3.34
N GLY A 133 6.49 29.46 2.63
CA GLY A 133 6.11 30.76 3.19
C GLY A 133 5.14 30.60 4.35
N GLY A 134 4.12 29.76 4.21
CA GLY A 134 3.10 29.53 5.25
C GLY A 134 3.72 28.91 6.50
N ARG A 135 4.61 27.94 6.31
CA ARG A 135 5.34 27.29 7.41
C ARG A 135 6.18 28.29 8.18
N TRP A 136 6.82 29.24 7.49
CA TRP A 136 7.63 30.29 8.13
C TRP A 136 6.77 31.35 8.82
N GLY A 137 5.78 31.91 8.11
CA GLY A 137 4.88 32.96 8.62
C GLY A 137 4.13 32.49 9.86
N CYS A 138 3.50 31.32 9.77
CA CYS A 138 2.66 30.75 10.82
C CYS A 138 3.43 29.80 11.77
N ARG A 139 4.76 29.91 11.88
CA ARG A 139 5.60 28.95 12.64
C ARG A 139 5.26 28.80 14.12
N LYS A 140 4.57 29.79 14.68
CA LYS A 140 4.14 29.81 16.10
C LYS A 140 2.70 29.33 16.30
N ASP A 141 1.96 29.12 15.21
CA ASP A 141 0.58 28.65 15.26
C ASP A 141 0.51 27.15 14.91
N PRO A 142 0.29 26.27 15.92
CA PRO A 142 0.24 24.83 15.69
C PRO A 142 -0.97 24.39 14.85
N ALA A 143 -2.07 25.15 14.84
CA ALA A 143 -3.25 24.84 14.02
C ALA A 143 -2.94 25.08 12.54
N ALA A 144 -2.37 26.25 12.22
CA ALA A 144 -1.92 26.58 10.87
C ALA A 144 -0.88 25.59 10.33
N GLN A 145 0.07 25.13 11.16
CA GLN A 145 1.03 24.10 10.73
C GLN A 145 0.37 22.75 10.43
N ALA A 146 -0.67 22.38 11.18
CA ALA A 146 -1.41 21.15 10.93
C ALA A 146 -2.22 21.23 9.63
N GLU A 147 -2.79 22.39 9.33
CA GLU A 147 -3.47 22.68 8.07
C GLU A 147 -2.51 22.61 6.87
N LEU A 148 -1.39 23.32 6.91
CA LEU A 148 -0.37 23.26 5.86
C LEU A 148 0.17 21.84 5.67
N SER A 149 0.25 21.04 6.73
CA SER A 149 0.63 19.63 6.62
C SER A 149 -0.43 18.81 5.88
N ARG A 150 -1.72 19.09 6.12
CA ARG A 150 -2.85 18.45 5.45
C ARG A 150 -2.92 18.83 3.98
N ILE A 151 -2.70 20.11 3.65
CA ILE A 151 -2.65 20.57 2.26
C ILE A 151 -1.54 19.84 1.51
N ALA A 152 -0.33 19.74 2.09
CA ALA A 152 0.78 19.03 1.44
C ALA A 152 0.65 17.50 1.36
N GLU A 153 -0.47 16.90 1.80
CA GLU A 153 -0.71 15.46 1.69
C GLU A 153 -1.27 15.10 0.30
N GLY A 154 -0.38 14.81 -0.64
CA GLY A 154 -0.78 14.41 -1.97
C GLY A 154 0.39 14.33 -2.94
N SER A 155 0.11 13.87 -4.15
CA SER A 155 1.02 13.98 -5.29
C SER A 155 0.26 13.83 -6.61
N GLY A 156 0.61 14.66 -7.60
CA GLY A 156 0.01 14.62 -8.94
C GLY A 156 -0.64 15.96 -9.28
N LEU A 157 -1.08 16.11 -10.53
CA LEU A 157 -1.59 17.40 -10.99
C LEU A 157 -2.93 17.76 -10.34
N VAL A 158 -3.82 16.79 -10.15
CA VAL A 158 -5.09 16.99 -9.39
C VAL A 158 -4.79 17.52 -7.98
N ASP A 159 -3.83 16.91 -7.30
CA ASP A 159 -3.48 17.25 -5.92
C ASP A 159 -2.84 18.66 -5.90
N THR A 160 -1.90 18.96 -6.81
CA THR A 160 -1.32 20.32 -6.94
C THR A 160 -2.38 21.40 -7.23
N ILE A 161 -3.41 21.11 -8.03
CA ILE A 161 -4.51 22.06 -8.29
C ILE A 161 -5.29 22.34 -7.00
N GLN A 162 -5.59 21.29 -6.23
CA GLN A 162 -6.28 21.44 -4.95
C GLN A 162 -5.41 22.20 -3.94
N ASP A 163 -4.12 21.86 -3.84
CA ASP A 163 -3.17 22.49 -2.92
C ASP A 163 -3.07 23.99 -3.21
N LEU A 164 -2.99 24.40 -4.49
CA LEU A 164 -2.99 25.82 -4.85
C LEU A 164 -4.27 26.54 -4.42
N ARG A 165 -5.44 25.91 -4.56
CA ARG A 165 -6.73 26.48 -4.12
C ARG A 165 -6.81 26.60 -2.60
N ASP A 166 -6.41 25.56 -1.90
CA ASP A 166 -6.42 25.51 -0.44
C ASP A 166 -5.39 26.48 0.15
N LEU A 167 -4.21 26.63 -0.47
CA LEU A 167 -3.21 27.61 -0.07
C LEU A 167 -3.67 29.05 -0.30
N VAL A 168 -4.43 29.32 -1.37
CA VAL A 168 -5.03 30.65 -1.58
C VAL A 168 -6.07 30.95 -0.49
N ALA A 169 -6.92 29.98 -0.14
CA ALA A 169 -7.88 30.12 0.96
C ALA A 169 -7.15 30.34 2.30
N PHE A 170 -6.16 29.51 2.61
CA PHE A 170 -5.31 29.61 3.79
C PHE A 170 -4.68 31.00 3.91
N TRP A 171 -4.05 31.51 2.85
CA TRP A 171 -3.42 32.84 2.87
C TRP A 171 -4.42 34.00 2.95
N SER A 172 -5.68 33.79 2.57
CA SER A 172 -6.74 34.78 2.75
C SER A 172 -7.15 34.88 4.23
N GLU A 173 -7.13 33.78 4.96
CA GLU A 173 -7.38 33.76 6.42
C GLU A 173 -6.17 34.25 7.22
N HIS A 174 -4.96 34.04 6.70
CA HIS A 174 -3.68 34.42 7.31
C HIS A 174 -3.03 35.65 6.67
N GLU A 175 -3.83 36.62 6.21
CA GLU A 175 -3.34 37.78 5.45
C GLU A 175 -2.31 38.62 6.21
N ALA A 176 -2.45 38.73 7.53
CA ALA A 176 -1.52 39.46 8.39
C ALA A 176 -0.10 38.84 8.39
N ASP A 177 0.00 37.52 8.19
CA ASP A 177 1.27 36.79 8.20
C ASP A 177 2.03 36.92 6.87
N LEU A 178 1.40 37.45 5.81
CA LEU A 178 2.10 37.72 4.54
C LEU A 178 3.27 38.69 4.74
N GLY A 179 3.13 39.66 5.65
CA GLY A 179 4.12 40.72 5.89
C GLY A 179 5.47 40.24 6.41
N VAL A 180 5.58 38.98 6.87
CA VAL A 180 6.84 38.36 7.32
C VAL A 180 7.41 37.35 6.31
N THR A 181 6.86 37.30 5.10
CA THR A 181 7.25 36.38 4.02
C THR A 181 7.55 37.13 2.72
N ASP A 182 8.04 36.40 1.73
CA ASP A 182 8.19 36.87 0.34
C ASP A 182 6.97 36.53 -0.54
N ILE A 183 5.86 36.09 0.06
CA ILE A 183 4.60 35.80 -0.64
C ILE A 183 3.84 37.11 -0.88
N THR A 184 3.41 37.31 -2.11
CA THR A 184 2.68 38.50 -2.55
C THR A 184 1.26 38.15 -2.98
N ARG A 185 0.34 39.13 -3.01
CA ARG A 185 -0.99 38.93 -3.61
C ARG A 185 -0.93 38.45 -5.07
N LYS A 186 0.12 38.82 -5.80
CA LYS A 186 0.33 38.36 -7.18
C LYS A 186 0.63 36.86 -7.24
N ASP A 187 1.34 36.32 -6.24
CA ASP A 187 1.56 34.87 -6.13
C ASP A 187 0.22 34.13 -5.94
N LEU A 188 -0.67 34.65 -5.08
CA LEU A 188 -1.99 34.05 -4.83
C LEU A 188 -2.92 34.13 -6.06
N GLN A 189 -2.91 35.27 -6.76
CA GLN A 189 -3.61 35.41 -8.04
C GLN A 189 -3.07 34.44 -9.08
N ARG A 190 -1.74 34.25 -9.13
CA ARG A 190 -1.12 33.32 -10.05
C ARG A 190 -1.45 31.87 -9.71
N ALA A 191 -1.51 31.51 -8.44
CA ALA A 191 -1.93 30.19 -7.98
C ALA A 191 -3.35 29.85 -8.44
N THR A 192 -4.29 30.79 -8.25
CA THR A 192 -5.67 30.65 -8.75
C THR A 192 -5.70 30.44 -10.26
N ALA A 193 -5.02 31.31 -11.02
CA ALA A 193 -4.97 31.22 -12.47
C ALA A 193 -4.31 29.92 -12.99
N LEU A 194 -3.31 29.40 -12.29
CA LEU A 194 -2.67 28.13 -12.63
C LEU A 194 -3.58 26.93 -12.34
N ALA A 195 -4.27 26.94 -11.20
CA ALA A 195 -5.25 25.92 -10.85
C ALA A 195 -6.34 25.82 -11.92
N ASP A 196 -6.93 26.95 -12.31
CA ASP A 196 -7.99 27.01 -13.32
C ASP A 196 -7.48 26.59 -14.72
N ALA A 197 -6.28 27.05 -15.11
CA ALA A 197 -5.71 26.71 -16.42
C ALA A 197 -5.33 25.23 -16.58
N LEU A 198 -5.20 24.50 -15.47
CA LEU A 198 -4.82 23.09 -15.45
C LEU A 198 -6.02 22.15 -15.20
N GLU A 199 -7.21 22.67 -14.91
CA GLU A 199 -8.39 21.89 -14.55
C GLU A 199 -8.83 20.94 -15.68
N ASP A 200 -8.87 21.42 -16.93
CA ASP A 200 -9.16 20.59 -18.10
C ASP A 200 -8.11 19.49 -18.32
N ALA A 201 -6.85 19.76 -17.98
CA ALA A 201 -5.80 18.77 -18.07
C ALA A 201 -5.94 17.69 -16.99
N ALA A 202 -6.38 18.07 -15.79
CA ALA A 202 -6.67 17.15 -14.69
C ALA A 202 -7.92 16.29 -14.94
N ALA A 203 -8.96 16.82 -15.59
CA ALA A 203 -10.12 16.02 -16.00
C ALA A 203 -9.74 14.88 -16.97
N ASN A 204 -8.78 15.15 -17.85
CA ASN A 204 -8.21 14.15 -18.75
C ASN A 204 -7.30 13.13 -18.02
N GLU A 205 -6.66 13.52 -16.93
CA GLU A 205 -5.92 12.60 -16.04
C GLU A 205 -6.83 11.61 -15.33
N ALA A 206 -7.94 12.11 -14.78
CA ALA A 206 -8.90 11.31 -14.03
C ALA A 206 -9.59 10.24 -14.90
N SER A 207 -9.60 10.43 -16.22
CA SER A 207 -10.26 9.55 -17.20
C SER A 207 -9.33 8.50 -17.84
N ASP A 208 -8.06 8.41 -17.44
CA ASP A 208 -7.12 7.43 -18.01
C ASP A 208 -7.38 6.02 -17.48
N ALA A 209 -7.98 5.17 -18.33
CA ALA A 209 -8.23 3.76 -18.05
C ALA A 209 -6.95 2.98 -17.70
N SER A 210 -5.78 3.39 -18.21
CA SER A 210 -4.48 2.80 -17.86
C SER A 210 -4.10 3.10 -16.41
N ALA A 211 -4.36 4.33 -15.94
CA ALA A 211 -4.12 4.73 -14.56
C ALA A 211 -5.08 4.03 -13.59
N ALA A 212 -6.37 3.94 -13.95
CA ALA A 212 -7.36 3.22 -13.16
C ALA A 212 -7.02 1.71 -13.04
N TYR A 213 -6.65 1.08 -14.15
CA TYR A 213 -6.23 -0.33 -14.17
C TYR A 213 -4.97 -0.58 -13.31
N ALA A 214 -3.95 0.28 -13.44
CA ALA A 214 -2.74 0.19 -12.63
C ALA A 214 -3.01 0.42 -11.14
N LEU A 215 -3.92 1.33 -10.79
CA LEU A 215 -4.36 1.59 -9.43
C LEU A 215 -5.06 0.38 -8.81
N GLU A 216 -5.99 -0.23 -9.54
CA GLU A 216 -6.72 -1.41 -9.09
C GLU A 216 -5.77 -2.58 -8.82
N LEU A 217 -4.89 -2.90 -9.77
CA LEU A 217 -3.88 -3.95 -9.59
C LEU A 217 -2.98 -3.66 -8.39
N ARG A 218 -2.55 -2.40 -8.22
CA ARG A 218 -1.70 -1.99 -7.09
C ARG A 218 -2.39 -2.25 -5.76
N ASN A 219 -3.64 -1.82 -5.62
CA ASN A 219 -4.41 -1.98 -4.38
C ASN A 219 -4.62 -3.48 -4.07
N ARG A 220 -4.99 -4.27 -5.09
CA ARG A 220 -5.17 -5.71 -4.94
C ARG A 220 -3.89 -6.43 -4.51
N CYS A 221 -2.77 -6.06 -5.14
CA CYS A 221 -1.44 -6.55 -4.78
C CYS A 221 -1.07 -6.21 -3.34
N PHE A 222 -1.39 -4.99 -2.87
CA PHE A 222 -1.13 -4.57 -1.50
C PHE A 222 -1.87 -5.46 -0.49
N TRP A 223 -3.18 -5.65 -0.65
CA TRP A 223 -3.97 -6.40 0.33
C TRP A 223 -3.61 -7.89 0.36
N ALA A 224 -3.40 -8.50 -0.81
CA ALA A 224 -2.93 -9.89 -0.89
C ALA A 224 -1.53 -10.06 -0.26
N ALA A 225 -0.63 -9.10 -0.47
CA ALA A 225 0.68 -9.10 0.16
C ALA A 225 0.58 -8.90 1.69
N ASP A 226 -0.33 -8.04 2.16
CA ASP A 226 -0.49 -7.75 3.59
C ASP A 226 -1.02 -8.94 4.38
N GLU A 227 -1.94 -9.73 3.81
CA GLU A 227 -2.40 -10.97 4.42
C GLU A 227 -1.27 -11.97 4.61
N LEU A 228 -0.51 -12.25 3.55
CA LEU A 228 0.66 -13.12 3.65
C LEU A 228 1.69 -12.56 4.64
N ALA A 229 1.88 -11.24 4.66
CA ALA A 229 2.79 -10.59 5.60
C ALA A 229 2.30 -10.65 7.06
N LYS A 230 0.99 -10.63 7.32
CA LYS A 230 0.42 -10.85 8.66
C LYS A 230 0.76 -12.26 9.15
N ASP A 231 0.50 -13.28 8.32
CA ASP A 231 0.82 -14.67 8.62
C ASP A 231 2.32 -14.86 8.93
N VAL A 232 3.20 -14.31 8.08
CA VAL A 232 4.66 -14.42 8.29
C VAL A 232 5.11 -13.68 9.54
N ARG A 233 4.53 -12.51 9.86
CA ARG A 233 4.85 -11.77 11.09
C ARG A 233 4.37 -12.52 12.32
N GLU A 234 3.15 -13.05 12.31
CA GLU A 234 2.59 -13.84 13.41
C GLU A 234 3.38 -15.13 13.64
N GLY A 235 3.66 -15.88 12.57
CA GLY A 235 4.51 -17.05 12.63
C GLY A 235 5.91 -16.72 13.17
N GLY A 236 6.52 -15.63 12.68
CA GLY A 236 7.81 -15.17 13.19
C GLY A 236 7.79 -14.81 14.68
N ARG A 237 6.78 -14.08 15.14
CA ARG A 237 6.63 -13.79 16.59
C ARG A 237 6.46 -15.05 17.41
N TYR A 238 5.68 -16.01 16.93
CA TYR A 238 5.45 -17.27 17.64
C TYR A 238 6.71 -18.16 17.66
N ALA A 239 7.41 -18.28 16.53
CA ALA A 239 8.63 -19.09 16.40
C ALA A 239 9.78 -18.57 17.27
N PHE A 240 9.83 -17.26 17.51
CA PHE A 240 10.84 -16.57 18.30
C PHE A 240 10.31 -16.01 19.62
N ARG A 241 9.20 -16.54 20.15
CA ARG A 241 8.57 -16.05 21.39
C ARG A 241 9.51 -16.01 22.60
N ASP A 242 10.45 -16.95 22.67
CA ASP A 242 11.47 -17.03 23.74
C ASP A 242 12.69 -16.13 23.46
N GLN A 243 12.72 -15.46 22.30
CA GLN A 243 13.80 -14.57 21.85
C GLN A 243 13.22 -13.19 21.51
N PRO A 244 12.88 -12.36 22.52
CA PRO A 244 12.09 -11.14 22.34
C PRO A 244 12.73 -10.15 21.35
N LYS A 245 14.07 -10.06 21.33
CA LYS A 245 14.81 -9.21 20.37
C LYS A 245 14.61 -9.62 18.92
N ILE A 246 14.41 -10.91 18.62
CA ILE A 246 14.14 -11.40 17.26
C ILE A 246 12.65 -11.32 16.96
N ALA A 247 11.77 -11.73 17.88
CA ALA A 247 10.33 -11.59 17.72
C ALA A 247 9.90 -10.14 17.44
N ALA A 248 10.53 -9.16 18.09
CA ALA A 248 10.27 -7.74 17.86
C ALA A 248 10.61 -7.26 16.44
N LYS A 249 11.40 -8.02 15.66
CA LYS A 249 11.67 -7.72 14.24
C LYS A 249 10.54 -8.15 13.31
N PHE A 250 9.66 -9.05 13.75
CA PHE A 250 8.48 -9.52 13.02
C PHE A 250 7.24 -8.66 13.31
N VAL A 251 7.37 -7.35 13.08
CA VAL A 251 6.29 -6.37 13.26
C VAL A 251 6.23 -5.42 12.08
N SER A 252 5.07 -4.80 11.84
CA SER A 252 4.98 -3.65 10.94
C SER A 252 5.45 -2.41 11.70
N ARG A 253 6.55 -1.79 11.23
CA ARG A 253 7.12 -0.60 11.87
C ARG A 253 6.20 0.60 11.68
N HIS A 254 5.59 0.71 10.50
CA HIS A 254 4.65 1.78 10.16
C HIS A 254 3.41 1.73 11.04
N ARG A 255 2.70 0.60 11.10
CA ARG A 255 1.50 0.45 11.93
C ARG A 255 1.80 0.62 13.43
N MET A 256 2.97 0.17 13.90
CA MET A 256 3.43 0.44 15.28
C MET A 256 3.67 1.92 15.55
N SER A 257 4.25 2.65 14.60
CA SER A 257 4.48 4.10 14.72
C SER A 257 3.15 4.87 14.81
N ILE A 258 2.17 4.53 13.97
CA ILE A 258 0.83 5.15 14.01
C ILE A 258 0.13 4.89 15.34
N LYS A 259 0.12 3.64 15.83
CA LYS A 259 -0.44 3.29 17.14
C LYS A 259 0.23 4.04 18.30
N ARG A 260 1.54 4.26 18.21
CA ARG A 260 2.27 5.03 19.23
C ARG A 260 1.89 6.51 19.21
N ARG A 261 1.72 7.10 18.02
CA ARG A 261 1.31 8.50 17.86
C ARG A 261 -0.11 8.75 18.37
N SER A 262 -1.06 7.88 18.01
CA SER A 262 -2.44 7.97 18.50
C SER A 262 -2.55 7.84 20.01
N ARG A 263 -1.81 6.91 20.64
CA ARG A 263 -1.74 6.80 22.10
C ARG A 263 -1.21 8.06 22.76
N LYS A 264 -0.10 8.62 22.25
CA LYS A 264 0.43 9.89 22.76
C LYS A 264 -0.58 11.03 22.64
N LYS A 265 -1.31 11.12 21.52
CA LYS A 265 -2.36 12.13 21.34
C LYS A 265 -3.49 11.95 22.37
N ALA A 266 -3.95 10.72 22.60
CA ALA A 266 -4.98 10.42 23.60
C ALA A 266 -4.53 10.81 25.02
N THR A 267 -3.29 10.48 25.41
CA THR A 267 -2.75 10.85 26.73
C THR A 267 -2.63 12.37 26.91
N VAL A 268 -2.31 13.12 25.86
CA VAL A 268 -2.26 14.59 25.91
C VAL A 268 -3.67 15.19 26.04
N THR A 269 -4.65 14.65 25.32
CA THR A 269 -6.05 15.10 25.42
C THR A 269 -6.67 14.79 26.78
N GLU A 270 -6.35 13.62 27.36
CA GLU A 270 -6.82 13.22 28.69
C GLU A 270 -6.19 14.05 29.81
N SER A 271 -4.90 14.37 29.70
CA SER A 271 -4.21 15.28 30.63
C SER A 271 -4.68 16.73 30.54
N ALA A 272 -5.24 17.16 29.40
CA ALA A 272 -5.79 18.51 29.21
C ALA A 272 -7.25 18.64 29.69
N ALA A 273 -7.92 17.53 29.99
CA ALA A 273 -9.33 17.51 30.39
C ALA A 273 -9.55 17.37 31.91
N ALA A 274 -8.48 17.29 32.72
CA ALA A 274 -8.58 17.30 34.18
C ALA A 274 -8.68 18.75 34.68
N PRO A 275 -9.81 19.20 35.26
CA PRO A 275 -9.91 20.54 35.84
C PRO A 275 -9.12 20.57 37.15
N GLU A 276 -8.37 21.66 37.36
CA GLU A 276 -7.82 22.05 38.66
C GLU A 276 -8.97 22.16 39.67
N LEU A 277 -9.04 21.19 40.59
CA LEU A 277 -9.74 21.37 41.85
C LEU A 277 -8.90 22.36 42.68
N GLY A 278 -9.27 23.63 42.61
CA GLY A 278 -8.72 24.68 43.46
C GLY A 278 -8.97 24.40 44.94
N PRO A 279 -8.12 24.93 45.84
CA PRO A 279 -8.21 24.65 47.26
C PRO A 279 -9.47 25.33 47.84
N GLU A 280 -10.32 24.56 48.52
CA GLU A 280 -11.41 25.12 49.32
C GLU A 280 -10.82 25.79 50.58
N GLU A 281 -11.18 27.07 50.77
CA GLU A 281 -10.96 27.86 51.99
C GLU A 281 -11.90 27.45 53.14
#